data_AF-A0A7Y5FWR6-F1
#
_entry.id   AF-A0A7Y5FWR6-F1
#
_cell.length_a   1.000
_cell.length_b   1.000
_cell.length_c   1.000
_cell.angle_alpha   90.00
_cell.angle_beta   90.00
_cell.angle_gamma   90.00
#
_symmetry.space_group_name_H-M   'P 1'
#
loop_
_entity.id
_entity.type
_entity.pdbx_description
1 polymer ?
#
loop_
_entity_poly.entity_id
_entity_poly.type
_entity_poly.pdbx_seq_one_letter_code
_entity_poly.pdbx_strand_id
1 'polypeptide(L)'
;MKFLVDVNIGVGVVNDLKATGHDVVYVAAIDERMPDSDILKNAAAEGRIVITIDKDFGRHIFAEGLPHTGMIRLRTKLLTRFSPARNTTASHTPVHCYPEKYIHT
;
A
#
# COMPACT_ATOMS: atom_id res chain seq x y z
N MET A 1 -15.92 0.22 -3.17
CA MET A 1 -15.55 -0.17 -1.79
C MET A 1 -14.81 1.00 -1.14
N LYS A 2 -14.67 1.00 0.20
CA LYS A 2 -13.89 2.01 0.92
C LYS A 2 -12.56 1.43 1.38
N PHE A 3 -11.46 2.11 1.09
CA PHE A 3 -10.12 1.70 1.44
C PHE A 3 -9.41 2.77 2.28
N LEU A 4 -8.64 2.30 3.26
CA LEU A 4 -7.61 3.06 3.94
C LEU A 4 -6.26 2.43 3.58
N VAL A 5 -5.45 3.14 2.81
CA VAL A 5 -4.21 2.63 2.25
C VAL A 5 -3.04 3.12 3.08
N ASP A 6 -2.27 2.18 3.64
CA ASP A 6 -1.12 2.43 4.50
C ASP A 6 0.04 3.11 3.74
N VAL A 7 0.90 3.84 4.46
CA VAL A 7 2.01 4.63 3.89
C VAL A 7 3.07 3.77 3.20
N ASN A 8 3.15 2.49 3.56
CA ASN A 8 4.06 1.52 2.95
C ASN A 8 3.59 1.02 1.57
N ILE A 9 2.41 1.45 1.12
CA ILE A 9 1.87 1.14 -0.20
C ILE A 9 2.22 2.25 -1.19
N GLY A 10 2.76 1.86 -2.35
CA GLY A 10 3.06 2.80 -3.42
C GLY A 10 1.83 3.53 -3.95
N VAL A 11 1.98 4.83 -4.24
CA VAL A 11 0.92 5.74 -4.72
C VAL A 11 0.21 5.22 -5.98
N GLY A 12 0.86 4.38 -6.79
CA GLY A 12 0.21 3.74 -7.93
C GLY A 12 -1.02 2.92 -7.56
N VAL A 13 -0.94 2.15 -6.47
CA VAL A 13 -2.09 1.38 -5.98
C VAL A 13 -3.23 2.32 -5.55
N VAL A 14 -2.90 3.44 -4.89
CA VAL A 14 -3.89 4.46 -4.49
C VAL A 14 -4.60 5.02 -5.72
N ASN A 15 -3.84 5.37 -6.76
CA ASN A 15 -4.38 5.94 -8.00
C ASN A 15 -5.23 4.94 -8.77
N ASP A 16 -4.78 3.69 -8.89
CA ASP A 16 -5.52 2.63 -9.60
C ASP A 16 -6.84 2.31 -8.90
N LEU A 17 -6.85 2.25 -7.56
CA LEU A 17 -8.08 2.06 -6.78
C LEU A 17 -9.06 3.24 -6.94
N LYS A 18 -8.56 4.47 -6.99
CA LYS A 18 -9.40 5.65 -7.25
C LYS A 18 -9.97 5.63 -8.67
N ALA A 19 -9.12 5.33 -9.67
CA ALA A 19 -9.51 5.28 -11.08
C ALA A 19 -10.57 4.20 -11.36
N THR A 20 -10.58 3.12 -10.58
CA THR A 20 -11.59 2.05 -10.63
C THR A 20 -12.87 2.37 -9.85
N GLY A 21 -13.01 3.59 -9.32
CA GLY A 21 -14.24 4.09 -8.69
C GLY A 21 -14.38 3.73 -7.21
N HIS A 22 -13.28 3.43 -6.52
CA HIS A 22 -13.31 3.20 -5.07
C HIS A 22 -13.09 4.49 -4.27
N ASP A 23 -13.67 4.53 -3.06
CA ASP A 23 -13.39 5.57 -2.07
C ASP A 23 -12.08 5.21 -1.37
N VAL A 24 -11.03 6.00 -1.60
CA VAL A 24 -9.67 5.69 -1.14
C VAL A 24 -9.13 6.86 -0.35
N VAL A 25 -8.80 6.59 0.90
CA VAL A 25 -8.01 7.49 1.74
C VAL A 25 -6.61 6.91 1.89
N TYR A 26 -5.59 7.76 1.71
CA TYR A 26 -4.20 7.38 1.89
C TYR A 26 -3.73 7.90 3.25
N VAL A 27 -3.14 7.04 4.08
CA VAL A 27 -2.76 7.39 5.45
C VAL A 27 -1.83 8.61 5.48
N ALA A 28 -0.90 8.73 4.52
CA ALA A 28 0.00 9.88 4.44
C ALA A 28 -0.71 11.24 4.20
N ALA A 29 -1.97 11.24 3.75
CA ALA A 29 -2.78 12.45 3.63
C ALA A 29 -3.47 12.86 4.94
N ILE A 30 -3.52 11.95 5.93
CA ILE A 30 -4.03 12.21 7.28
C ILE A 30 -2.84 12.48 8.22
N ASP A 31 -1.95 11.49 8.36
CA ASP A 31 -0.76 11.51 9.20
C ASP A 31 0.19 10.40 8.71
N GLU A 32 1.36 10.80 8.22
CA GLU A 32 2.39 9.86 7.72
C GLU A 32 2.97 8.95 8.80
N ARG A 33 2.81 9.32 10.09
CA ARG A 33 3.31 8.57 11.25
C ARG A 33 2.19 7.91 12.05
N MET A 34 0.99 7.80 11.48
CA MET A 34 -0.14 7.20 12.17
C MET A 34 0.19 5.77 12.63
N PRO A 35 0.06 5.45 13.92
CA PRO A 35 0.31 4.09 14.42
C PRO A 35 -0.69 3.07 13.86
N ASP A 36 -0.27 1.82 13.66
CA ASP A 36 -1.12 0.71 13.17
C ASP A 36 -2.45 0.60 13.92
N SER A 37 -2.41 0.74 15.24
CA SER A 37 -3.61 0.66 16.07
C SER A 37 -4.61 1.77 15.77
N ASP A 38 -4.14 2.96 15.40
CA ASP A 38 -4.98 4.10 15.08
C ASP A 38 -5.46 4.04 13.63
N ILE A 39 -4.65 3.48 12.71
CA ILE A 39 -5.08 3.11 11.36
C ILE A 39 -6.26 2.12 11.44
N LEU A 40 -6.15 1.07 12.26
CA LEU A 40 -7.22 0.08 12.44
C LEU A 40 -8.49 0.69 13.04
N LYS A 41 -8.36 1.53 14.09
CA LYS A 41 -9.50 2.24 14.68
C LYS A 41 -10.18 3.18 13.68
N ASN A 42 -9.41 3.97 12.93
CA ASN A 42 -9.96 4.86 11.90
C ASN A 42 -10.70 4.05 10.83
N ALA A 43 -10.07 2.97 10.34
CA ALA A 43 -10.68 2.09 9.35
C ALA A 43 -11.97 1.43 9.86
N ALA A 44 -12.01 1.00 11.13
CA ALA A 44 -13.21 0.43 11.74
C ALA A 44 -14.33 1.48 11.89
N ALA A 45 -13.99 2.68 12.36
CA ALA A 45 -14.95 3.76 12.54
C ALA A 45 -15.60 4.20 11.22
N GLU A 46 -14.85 4.18 10.12
CA GLU A 46 -15.32 4.63 8.80
C GLU A 46 -15.80 3.49 7.88
N GLY A 47 -15.71 2.23 8.34
CA GLY A 47 -16.07 1.06 7.55
C GLY A 47 -15.12 0.82 6.36
N ARG A 48 -13.83 1.12 6.51
CA ARG A 48 -12.79 0.98 5.47
C ARG A 48 -12.02 -0.32 5.62
N ILE A 49 -11.61 -0.88 4.48
CA ILE A 49 -10.68 -2.01 4.41
C ILE A 49 -9.25 -1.45 4.39
N VAL A 50 -8.40 -1.95 5.28
CA VAL A 50 -6.98 -1.56 5.33
C VAL A 50 -6.21 -2.30 4.24
N ILE A 51 -5.37 -1.59 3.48
CA ILE A 51 -4.40 -2.19 2.55
C ILE A 51 -2.99 -1.86 3.04
N THR A 52 -2.17 -2.87 3.27
CA THR A 52 -0.79 -2.74 3.78
C THR A 52 0.13 -3.82 3.21
N ILE A 53 1.45 -3.61 3.22
CA ILE A 53 2.45 -4.69 3.04
C ILE A 53 3.00 -5.22 4.37
N ASP A 54 2.71 -4.54 5.48
CA ASP A 54 3.19 -4.91 6.80
C ASP A 54 2.53 -6.21 7.29
N LYS A 55 3.35 -7.11 7.81
CA LYS A 55 2.93 -8.39 8.39
C LYS A 55 2.42 -8.22 9.84
N ASP A 56 2.85 -7.18 10.55
CA ASP A 56 2.67 -7.06 11.99
C ASP A 56 1.27 -6.53 12.37
N PHE A 57 0.51 -5.97 11.41
CA PHE A 57 -0.93 -5.71 11.54
C PHE A 57 -1.73 -6.96 11.96
N GLY A 58 -1.29 -8.15 11.55
CA GLY A 58 -1.94 -9.40 11.95
C GLY A 58 -1.89 -9.61 13.47
N ARG A 59 -0.81 -9.18 14.14
CA ARG A 59 -0.69 -9.25 15.60
C ARG A 59 -1.76 -8.39 16.26
N HIS A 60 -1.95 -7.17 15.78
CA HIS A 60 -2.95 -6.23 16.29
C HIS A 60 -4.39 -6.75 16.13
N ILE A 61 -4.70 -7.38 15.00
CA ILE A 61 -6.04 -7.94 14.76
C ILE A 61 -6.29 -9.21 15.58
N PHE A 62 -5.38 -10.19 15.50
CA PHE A 62 -5.65 -11.53 16.04
C PHE A 62 -5.23 -11.71 17.49
N ALA A 63 -4.14 -11.08 17.92
CA ALA A 63 -3.64 -11.22 19.29
C ALA A 63 -4.24 -10.16 20.22
N GLU A 64 -4.40 -8.92 19.74
CA GLU A 64 -4.90 -7.80 20.56
C GLU A 64 -6.41 -7.55 20.37
N GLY A 65 -7.04 -8.19 19.38
CA GLY A 65 -8.48 -8.10 19.16
C GLY A 65 -8.95 -6.72 18.68
N LEU A 66 -8.08 -5.94 18.04
CA LEU A 66 -8.45 -4.61 17.58
C LEU A 66 -9.56 -4.66 16.51
N PRO A 67 -10.53 -3.73 16.58
CA PRO A 67 -11.64 -3.68 15.63
C PRO A 67 -11.11 -3.39 14.22
N HIS A 68 -11.67 -4.07 13.23
CA HIS A 68 -11.35 -3.86 11.82
C HIS A 68 -12.54 -4.28 10.95
N THR A 69 -12.71 -3.61 9.81
CA THR A 69 -13.75 -3.96 8.82
C THR A 69 -13.25 -5.06 7.86
N GLY A 70 -11.94 -5.11 7.65
CA GLY A 70 -11.25 -6.03 6.77
C GLY A 70 -9.83 -5.55 6.49
N MET A 71 -8.94 -6.47 6.12
CA MET A 71 -7.56 -6.15 5.79
C MET A 71 -7.11 -6.94 4.56
N ILE A 72 -6.43 -6.27 3.63
CA ILE A 72 -5.75 -6.86 2.48
C ILE A 72 -4.25 -6.63 2.66
N ARG A 73 -3.50 -7.71 2.88
CA ARG A 73 -2.04 -7.64 2.88
C ARG A 73 -1.49 -7.97 1.49
N LEU A 74 -0.86 -7.00 0.84
CA LEU A 74 -0.18 -7.24 -0.42
C LEU A 74 1.16 -7.95 -0.17
N ARG A 75 1.43 -9.01 -0.92
CA ARG A 75 2.73 -9.68 -0.91
C ARG A 75 3.51 -9.24 -2.14
N THR A 76 4.53 -8.42 -1.93
CA THR A 76 5.50 -8.16 -2.99
C THR A 76 6.50 -9.31 -3.05
N LYS A 77 6.80 -9.80 -4.26
CA LYS A 77 8.03 -10.54 -4.50
C LYS A 77 9.05 -9.52 -4.97
N LEU A 78 10.22 -9.49 -4.34
CA LEU A 78 11.33 -8.70 -4.85
C LEU A 78 11.61 -9.18 -6.27
N LEU A 79 11.26 -8.37 -7.26
CA LEU A 79 11.75 -8.59 -8.62
C LEU A 79 13.21 -8.16 -8.57
N THR A 80 14.12 -9.14 -8.45
CA THR A 80 15.54 -8.91 -8.68
C THR A 80 15.63 -8.22 -10.04
N ARG A 81 16.13 -6.97 -10.08
CA ARG A 81 16.36 -6.28 -11.35
C ARG A 81 17.23 -7.21 -12.19
N PHE A 82 16.67 -7.76 -13.26
CA PHE A 82 17.48 -8.26 -14.36
C PHE A 82 18.27 -7.05 -14.85
N SER A 83 19.57 -7.01 -14.57
CA SER A 83 20.48 -6.13 -15.30
C SER A 83 20.41 -6.56 -16.76
N PRO A 84 19.86 -5.74 -17.68
CA PRO A 84 19.97 -6.08 -19.08
C PRO A 84 21.46 -5.99 -19.41
N ALA A 85 22.07 -7.11 -19.78
CA ALA A 85 23.35 -7.08 -20.45
C ALA A 85 23.21 -6.10 -21.62
N ARG A 86 24.09 -5.10 -21.64
CA ARG A 86 24.09 -4.04 -22.66
C ARG A 86 24.06 -4.68 -24.06
N ASN A 87 23.21 -4.10 -24.90
CA ASN A 87 23.09 -4.26 -26.35
C ASN A 87 22.06 -5.28 -26.82
N THR A 88 20.86 -4.79 -27.11
CA THR A 88 20.28 -4.84 -28.47
C THR A 88 19.05 -3.96 -28.53
N THR A 89 18.92 -3.24 -29.64
CA THR A 89 17.80 -2.37 -30.00
C THR A 89 16.49 -3.13 -29.98
N ALA A 90 15.62 -2.84 -29.02
CA ALA A 90 14.19 -3.11 -29.13
C ALA A 90 13.43 -2.07 -28.31
N SER A 91 12.50 -1.41 -28.98
CA SER A 91 11.54 -0.44 -28.45
C SER A 91 10.70 -1.07 -27.32
N HIS A 92 11.16 -0.95 -26.08
CA HIS A 92 10.34 -1.22 -24.91
C HIS A 92 9.90 0.11 -24.31
N THR A 93 8.58 0.30 -24.24
CA THR A 93 7.94 1.36 -23.47
C THR A 93 8.46 1.34 -22.03
N PRO A 94 8.89 2.48 -21.49
CA PRO A 94 9.45 2.52 -20.15
C PRO A 94 8.34 2.22 -19.13
N VAL A 95 8.59 1.20 -18.31
CA VAL A 95 7.92 1.05 -17.02
C VAL A 95 8.09 2.38 -16.29
N HIS A 96 6.98 3.03 -15.96
CA HIS A 96 7.00 4.32 -15.26
C HIS A 96 7.57 4.10 -13.85
N CYS A 97 8.89 4.25 -13.73
CA CYS A 97 9.58 4.22 -12.46
C CYS A 97 9.11 5.40 -11.62
N TYR A 98 8.45 5.12 -10.49
CA TYR A 98 8.05 6.13 -9.52
C TYR A 98 9.28 6.88 -9.00
N PRO A 99 9.15 8.18 -8.68
CA PRO A 99 10.25 9.00 -8.19
C PRO A 99 10.81 8.43 -6.88
N GLU A 100 12.15 8.48 -6.73
CA GLU A 100 12.92 7.94 -5.60
C GLU A 100 12.42 8.35 -4.21
N LYS A 101 11.68 9.46 -4.11
CA LYS A 101 11.16 10.00 -2.85
C LYS A 101 10.15 9.11 -2.11
N TYR A 102 9.79 7.94 -2.65
CA TYR A 102 8.89 6.97 -2.01
C TYR A 102 9.55 5.62 -1.72
N ILE A 103 10.86 5.51 -1.87
CA ILE A 103 11.62 4.32 -1.47
C ILE A 103 12.30 4.64 -0.14
N HIS A 104 11.67 4.28 0.97
CA HIS A 104 12.31 4.29 2.28
C HIS A 104 12.59 2.85 2.72
N THR A 105 13.88 2.58 2.96
CA THR A 105 14.45 1.36 3.57
C THR A 105 14.09 1.23 5.04
#